data_AF-A0A068F7P7-F1
#
_entry.id   AF-A0A068F7P7-F1
#
_cell.length_a   1.000
_cell.length_b   1.000
_cell.length_c   1.000
_cell.angle_alpha   90.00
_cell.angle_beta   90.00
_cell.angle_gamma   90.00
#
_symmetry.space_group_name_H-M   'P 1'
#
loop_
_entity.id
_entity.type
_entity.pdbx_description
1 polymer ?
#
loop_
_entity_poly.entity_id
_entity_poly.type
_entity_poly.pdbx_seq_one_letter_code
_entity_poly.pdbx_strand_id
1 'polypeptide(L)'
;ININVLLFVGRSPYLYTYFPFAKNKCHSSMPEFYLSFRDIQKNYSAFEVKKSIFPSKVDNMHGCELTVATWQYPPYIFVDKDPKTGELIRLHGIEGLILSLLAELMNFKIRIKVPHPLERGDVYPNGTATGATKMIIEAE
;
A
#
# COMPACT_ATOMS: atom_id res chain seq x y z
N ILE A 1 1.18 -7.34 0.61
CA ILE A 1 1.20 -8.80 0.31
C ILE A 1 1.65 -8.96 -1.14
N ASN A 2 2.68 -9.77 -1.42
CA ASN A 2 3.07 -10.09 -2.78
C ASN A 2 2.41 -11.40 -3.22
N ILE A 3 1.26 -11.28 -3.88
CA ILE A 3 0.52 -12.43 -4.46
C ILE A 3 0.83 -12.55 -5.94
N ASN A 4 1.03 -13.79 -6.36
CA ASN A 4 0.92 -14.20 -7.75
C ASN A 4 -0.12 -15.32 -7.86
N VAL A 5 -0.87 -15.33 -8.96
CA VAL A 5 -1.83 -16.37 -9.30
C VAL A 5 -1.32 -17.07 -10.54
N LEU A 6 -1.05 -18.37 -10.41
CA LEU A 6 -0.68 -19.21 -11.55
C LEU A 6 -1.94 -19.89 -12.10
N LEU A 7 -2.25 -19.64 -13.36
CA LEU A 7 -3.37 -20.24 -14.07
C LEU A 7 -2.85 -21.18 -15.15
N PHE A 8 -3.41 -22.39 -15.22
CA PHE A 8 -3.17 -23.31 -16.32
C PHE A 8 -4.29 -23.17 -17.35
N VAL A 9 -3.94 -22.78 -18.57
CA VAL A 9 -4.87 -22.77 -19.71
C VAL A 9 -4.33 -23.71 -20.77
N GLY A 10 -5.04 -24.83 -21.00
CA GLY A 10 -4.54 -25.94 -21.81
C GLY A 10 -3.29 -26.56 -21.17
N ARG A 11 -2.16 -26.53 -21.87
CA ARG A 11 -0.85 -27.04 -21.37
C ARG A 11 0.12 -25.93 -20.96
N SER A 12 -0.34 -24.69 -20.89
CA SER A 12 0.53 -23.54 -20.66
C SER A 12 0.20 -22.87 -19.33
N PRO A 13 1.20 -22.67 -18.45
CA PRO A 13 1.04 -21.85 -17.26
C PRO A 13 1.15 -20.36 -17.59
N TYR A 14 0.30 -19.55 -16.95
CA TYR A 14 0.29 -18.09 -17.01
C TYR A 14 0.34 -17.55 -15.59
N LEU A 15 1.22 -16.59 -15.36
CA LEU A 15 1.34 -15.90 -14.08
C LEU A 15 0.66 -14.55 -14.18
N TYR A 16 -0.28 -14.33 -13.27
CA TYR A 16 -0.89 -13.04 -13.02
C TYR A 16 -0.39 -12.51 -11.68
N THR A 17 -0.20 -11.21 -11.59
CA THR A 17 0.06 -10.52 -10.33
C THR A 17 -0.87 -9.31 -10.26
N TYR A 18 -0.64 -8.39 -9.33
CA TYR A 18 -1.37 -7.13 -9.29
C TYR A 18 -0.41 -5.99 -8.93
N PHE A 19 -0.72 -4.79 -9.40
CA PHE A 19 0.01 -3.57 -9.07
C PHE A 19 -0.95 -2.60 -8.37
N PRO A 20 -0.84 -2.46 -7.04
CA PRO A 20 -1.72 -1.56 -6.28
C PRO A 20 -1.50 -0.10 -6.68
N PHE A 21 -0.28 0.25 -7.05
CA PHE A 21 0.10 1.57 -7.49
C PHE A 21 0.74 1.47 -8.88
N ALA A 22 0.16 2.20 -9.83
CA ALA A 22 0.67 2.35 -11.19
C ALA A 22 0.27 3.73 -11.71
N LYS A 23 0.78 4.10 -12.89
CA LYS A 23 0.37 5.35 -13.55
C LYS A 23 -1.15 5.41 -13.70
N ASN A 24 -1.78 6.42 -13.10
CA ASN A 24 -3.23 6.65 -13.09
C ASN A 24 -4.06 5.53 -12.39
N LYS A 25 -3.46 4.74 -11.52
CA LYS A 25 -4.13 3.65 -10.79
C LYS A 25 -3.61 3.59 -9.36
N CYS A 26 -4.50 3.84 -8.39
CA CYS A 26 -4.21 3.78 -6.96
C CYS A 26 -5.07 2.71 -6.29
N HIS A 27 -4.51 2.00 -5.33
CA HIS A 27 -5.19 1.00 -4.49
C HIS A 27 -5.89 -0.12 -5.28
N SER A 28 -5.39 -0.48 -6.45
CA SER A 28 -6.02 -1.48 -7.32
C SER A 28 -5.58 -2.91 -6.97
N SER A 29 -6.55 -3.76 -6.65
CA SER A 29 -6.35 -5.21 -6.49
C SER A 29 -6.57 -6.01 -7.78
N MET A 30 -6.85 -5.35 -8.91
CA MET A 30 -7.13 -6.03 -10.17
C MET A 30 -5.94 -6.86 -10.67
N PRO A 31 -6.16 -8.16 -10.98
CA PRO A 31 -5.11 -9.00 -11.56
C PRO A 31 -4.67 -8.51 -12.93
N GLU A 32 -3.37 -8.57 -13.19
CA GLU A 32 -2.70 -8.20 -14.43
C GLU A 32 -1.82 -9.36 -14.89
N PHE A 33 -1.86 -9.65 -16.19
CA PHE A 33 -0.98 -10.65 -16.79
C PHE A 33 0.48 -10.21 -16.64
N TYR A 34 1.33 -11.11 -16.12
CA TYR A 34 2.72 -10.77 -15.81
C TYR A 34 3.71 -11.48 -16.72
N LEU A 35 3.60 -12.81 -16.83
CA LEU A 35 4.46 -13.64 -17.67
C LEU A 35 3.78 -14.97 -18.01
N SER A 36 4.23 -15.62 -19.09
CA SER A 36 3.77 -16.94 -19.50
C SER A 36 4.94 -17.92 -19.59
N PHE A 37 4.66 -19.19 -19.35
CA PHE A 37 5.64 -20.27 -19.40
C PHE A 37 5.44 -21.18 -20.62
N ARG A 38 4.87 -20.65 -21.71
CA ARG A 38 4.51 -21.43 -22.91
C ARG A 38 5.71 -22.17 -23.53
N ASP A 39 6.89 -21.59 -23.48
CA ASP A 39 8.08 -22.13 -24.16
C ASP A 39 8.97 -23.02 -23.29
N ILE A 40 8.60 -23.26 -22.01
CA ILE A 40 9.34 -24.17 -21.12
C ILE A 40 9.55 -25.55 -21.74
N GLN A 41 8.52 -26.08 -22.42
CA GLN A 41 8.56 -27.44 -22.96
C GLN A 41 9.50 -27.60 -24.16
N LYS A 42 9.85 -26.51 -24.85
CA LYS A 42 10.70 -26.56 -26.05
C LYS A 42 12.19 -26.59 -25.71
N ASN A 43 12.60 -25.98 -24.60
CA ASN A 43 13.99 -25.98 -24.17
C ASN A 43 14.09 -25.73 -22.64
N TYR A 44 13.85 -26.78 -21.86
CA TYR A 44 13.87 -26.72 -20.40
C TYR A 44 15.22 -26.21 -19.84
N SER A 45 16.32 -26.62 -20.46
CA SER A 45 17.69 -26.25 -20.07
C SER A 45 18.06 -24.79 -20.34
N ALA A 46 17.37 -24.11 -21.26
CA ALA A 46 17.64 -22.71 -21.61
C ALA A 46 16.50 -21.76 -21.19
N PHE A 47 15.50 -22.26 -20.46
CA PHE A 47 14.41 -21.43 -19.99
C PHE A 47 14.87 -20.57 -18.81
N GLU A 48 14.87 -19.25 -19.01
CA GLU A 48 15.23 -18.26 -18.01
C GLU A 48 14.10 -17.25 -17.82
N VAL A 49 13.72 -17.00 -16.56
CA VAL A 49 12.76 -15.94 -16.23
C VAL A 49 13.53 -14.63 -16.05
N LYS A 50 13.53 -13.78 -17.09
CA LYS A 50 14.23 -12.48 -17.08
C LYS A 50 13.60 -11.41 -16.19
N LYS A 51 12.47 -11.70 -15.55
CA LYS A 51 11.74 -10.78 -14.66
C LYS A 51 11.70 -11.36 -13.25
N SER A 52 11.76 -10.53 -12.23
CA SER A 52 11.50 -10.99 -10.86
C SER A 52 10.08 -11.57 -10.78
N ILE A 53 9.94 -12.80 -10.31
CA ILE A 53 8.61 -13.42 -10.14
C ILE A 53 7.79 -12.62 -9.11
N PHE A 54 8.44 -11.95 -8.16
CA PHE A 54 7.81 -11.05 -7.20
C PHE A 54 8.38 -9.64 -7.37
N PRO A 55 7.88 -8.86 -8.36
CA PRO A 55 8.32 -7.48 -8.51
C PRO A 55 7.92 -6.67 -7.27
N SER A 56 8.74 -5.66 -6.92
CA SER A 56 8.32 -4.70 -5.91
C SER A 56 7.05 -3.98 -6.37
N LYS A 57 6.16 -3.72 -5.43
CA LYS A 57 4.85 -3.09 -5.66
C LYS A 57 4.79 -1.67 -5.13
N VAL A 58 5.86 -1.22 -4.47
CA VAL A 58 5.88 0.00 -3.67
C VAL A 58 7.15 0.83 -3.86
N ASP A 59 8.02 0.47 -4.80
CA ASP A 59 9.21 1.28 -5.14
C ASP A 59 8.83 2.65 -5.70
N ASN A 60 7.67 2.74 -6.35
CA ASN A 60 7.09 3.99 -6.81
C ASN A 60 5.57 3.90 -6.76
N MET A 61 4.96 4.72 -5.91
CA MET A 61 3.53 4.75 -5.66
C MET A 61 2.81 5.81 -6.51
N HIS A 62 3.52 6.43 -7.46
CA HIS A 62 2.98 7.32 -8.47
C HIS A 62 2.18 8.51 -7.92
N GLY A 63 2.53 8.98 -6.72
CA GLY A 63 1.84 10.09 -6.05
C GLY A 63 0.46 9.72 -5.49
N CYS A 64 0.12 8.42 -5.41
CA CYS A 64 -1.10 7.96 -4.78
C CYS A 64 -1.16 8.39 -3.31
N GLU A 65 -2.35 8.71 -2.82
CA GLU A 65 -2.54 9.10 -1.43
C GLU A 65 -2.60 7.87 -0.51
N LEU A 66 -1.84 7.91 0.58
CA LEU A 66 -1.97 7.01 1.71
C LEU A 66 -2.58 7.77 2.90
N THR A 67 -3.72 7.28 3.37
CA THR A 67 -4.33 7.79 4.59
C THR A 67 -3.54 7.32 5.81
N VAL A 68 -3.15 8.25 6.67
CA VAL A 68 -2.50 8.00 7.96
C VAL A 68 -3.45 8.42 9.07
N ALA A 69 -3.99 7.45 9.80
CA ALA A 69 -4.81 7.67 10.99
C ALA A 69 -3.89 7.98 12.19
N THR A 70 -3.74 9.26 12.53
CA THR A 70 -2.84 9.72 13.60
C THR A 70 -3.32 11.01 14.24
N TRP A 71 -2.72 11.37 15.37
CA TRP A 71 -3.02 12.59 16.12
C TRP A 71 -1.75 13.11 16.80
N GLN A 72 -1.87 14.26 17.46
CA GLN A 72 -0.77 14.86 18.23
C GLN A 72 -0.35 13.89 19.35
N TYR A 73 0.84 13.27 19.22
CA TYR A 73 1.39 12.35 20.20
C TYR A 73 2.91 12.54 20.36
N PRO A 74 3.35 13.64 21.01
CA PRO A 74 4.76 13.93 21.20
C PRO A 74 5.47 12.86 22.06
N PRO A 75 6.76 12.57 21.80
CA PRO A 75 7.62 13.15 20.75
C PRO A 75 7.54 12.40 19.39
N TYR A 76 6.64 11.43 19.26
CA TYR A 76 6.58 10.52 18.11
C TYR A 76 5.93 11.17 16.89
N ILE A 77 4.79 11.82 17.10
CA ILE A 77 4.03 12.51 16.06
C ILE A 77 3.67 13.91 16.54
N PHE A 78 4.01 14.89 15.72
CA PHE A 78 3.46 16.23 15.73
C PHE A 78 2.71 16.45 14.42
N VAL A 79 1.55 17.11 14.49
CA VAL A 79 0.69 17.37 13.34
C VAL A 79 0.56 18.86 13.13
N ASP A 80 1.11 19.37 12.03
CA ASP A 80 0.99 20.77 11.66
C ASP A 80 -0.28 21.01 10.84
N LYS A 81 -0.87 22.18 11.06
CA LYS A 81 -2.05 22.64 10.34
C LYS A 81 -1.69 23.80 9.43
N ASP A 82 -2.29 23.83 8.25
CA ASP A 82 -2.28 25.02 7.41
C ASP A 82 -2.98 26.16 8.17
N PRO A 83 -2.33 27.33 8.37
CA PRO A 83 -2.93 28.43 9.14
C PRO A 83 -4.17 29.06 8.49
N LYS A 84 -4.36 28.89 7.18
CA LYS A 84 -5.47 29.47 6.41
C LYS A 84 -6.63 28.50 6.28
N THR A 85 -6.36 27.24 5.96
CA THR A 85 -7.41 26.23 5.71
C THR A 85 -7.72 25.38 6.93
N GLY A 86 -6.80 25.32 7.91
CA GLY A 86 -6.89 24.42 9.05
C GLY A 86 -6.62 22.95 8.71
N GLU A 87 -6.29 22.64 7.45
CA GLU A 87 -5.99 21.28 7.00
C GLU A 87 -4.70 20.76 7.62
N LEU A 88 -4.68 19.46 7.91
CA LEU A 88 -3.50 18.79 8.45
C LEU A 88 -2.52 18.54 7.29
N ILE A 89 -1.38 19.22 7.30
CA ILE A 89 -0.48 19.28 6.12
C ILE A 89 0.85 18.57 6.31
N ARG A 90 1.29 18.36 7.55
CA ARG A 90 2.63 17.81 7.81
C ARG A 90 2.68 16.99 9.08
N LEU A 91 3.43 15.89 9.01
CA LEU A 91 3.84 15.09 10.15
C LEU A 91 5.32 15.33 10.45
N HIS A 92 5.66 15.51 11.72
CA HIS A 92 7.05 15.51 12.18
C HIS A 92 7.16 14.81 13.55
N GLY A 93 8.34 14.79 14.15
CA GLY A 93 8.66 13.88 15.28
C GLY A 93 9.31 12.58 14.78
N ILE A 94 9.56 11.64 15.69
CA ILE A 94 10.31 10.41 15.35
C ILE A 94 9.62 9.61 14.25
N GLU A 95 8.33 9.29 14.44
CA GLU A 95 7.55 8.52 13.48
C GLU A 95 7.13 9.37 12.28
N GLY A 96 6.88 10.66 12.48
CA GLY A 96 6.53 11.59 11.41
C GLY A 96 7.66 11.78 10.38
N LEU A 97 8.92 11.79 10.84
CA LEU A 97 10.09 11.83 9.96
C LEU A 97 10.24 10.53 9.15
N ILE A 98 10.03 9.37 9.78
CA ILE A 98 10.08 8.08 9.08
C ILE A 98 9.00 8.03 7.99
N LEU A 99 7.76 8.42 8.31
CA LEU A 99 6.67 8.45 7.32
C LEU A 99 6.94 9.43 6.18
N SER A 100 7.47 10.61 6.49
CA SER A 100 7.82 11.61 5.47
C SER A 100 8.93 11.10 4.54
N LEU A 101 9.96 10.44 5.09
CA LEU A 101 11.03 9.85 4.31
C LEU A 101 10.53 8.72 3.41
N LEU A 102 9.63 7.86 3.91
CA LEU A 102 9.00 6.83 3.09
C LEU A 102 8.17 7.45 1.95
N ALA A 103 7.42 8.52 2.23
CA ALA A 103 6.64 9.24 1.22
C ALA A 103 7.50 9.77 0.08
N GLU A 104 8.69 10.30 0.41
CA GLU A 104 9.66 10.78 -0.57
C GLU A 104 10.29 9.62 -1.36
N LEU A 105 10.81 8.60 -0.67
CA LEU A 105 11.51 7.47 -1.30
C LEU A 105 10.60 6.62 -2.19
N MET A 106 9.35 6.46 -1.78
CA MET A 106 8.37 5.61 -2.46
C MET A 106 7.39 6.42 -3.31
N ASN A 107 7.52 7.76 -3.34
CA ASN A 107 6.68 8.67 -4.12
C ASN A 107 5.16 8.48 -3.88
N PHE A 108 4.72 8.64 -2.63
CA PHE A 108 3.30 8.72 -2.27
C PHE A 108 2.99 10.04 -1.55
N LYS A 109 1.72 10.40 -1.47
CA LYS A 109 1.24 11.57 -0.72
C LYS A 109 0.62 11.13 0.60
N ILE A 110 0.90 11.85 1.68
CA ILE A 110 0.29 11.57 2.99
C ILE A 110 -1.02 12.35 3.10
N ARG A 111 -2.10 11.64 3.42
CA ARG A 111 -3.38 12.24 3.82
C ARG A 111 -3.62 11.95 5.29
N ILE A 112 -3.61 12.98 6.13
CA ILE A 112 -3.73 12.80 7.58
C ILE A 112 -5.22 12.74 7.95
N LYS A 113 -5.61 11.73 8.72
CA LYS A 113 -6.91 11.65 9.36
C LYS A 113 -6.75 11.45 10.86
N VAL A 114 -7.63 12.07 11.63
CA VAL A 114 -7.62 11.99 13.09
C VAL A 114 -8.76 11.08 13.53
N PRO A 115 -8.50 10.02 14.32
CA PRO A 115 -9.55 9.14 14.80
C PRO A 115 -10.44 9.84 15.82
N HIS A 116 -11.69 9.38 15.92
CA HIS A 116 -12.62 9.80 16.96
C HIS A 116 -13.28 8.58 17.59
N PRO A 117 -13.03 8.27 18.88
CA PRO A 117 -12.16 8.99 19.84
C PRO A 117 -10.65 8.92 19.50
N LEU A 118 -9.84 9.76 20.17
CA LEU A 118 -8.38 9.85 20.01
C LEU A 118 -7.65 8.67 20.67
N GLU A 119 -7.86 7.48 20.12
CA GLU A 119 -7.28 6.24 20.63
C GLU A 119 -6.87 5.30 19.50
N ARG A 120 -6.05 4.30 19.84
CA ARG A 120 -5.64 3.26 18.89
C ARG A 120 -6.84 2.40 18.46
N GLY A 121 -7.77 2.17 19.37
CA GLY A 121 -9.00 1.42 19.14
C GLY A 121 -8.97 0.03 19.75
N ASP A 122 -10.14 -0.41 20.19
CA ASP A 122 -10.40 -1.78 20.63
C ASP A 122 -11.24 -2.51 19.57
N VAL A 123 -11.14 -3.84 19.53
CA VAL A 123 -12.00 -4.70 18.72
C VAL A 123 -12.86 -5.55 19.65
N TYR A 124 -14.17 -5.43 19.53
CA TYR A 124 -15.11 -6.13 20.40
C TYR A 124 -15.58 -7.45 19.79
N PRO A 125 -16.06 -8.42 20.61
CA PRO A 125 -16.56 -9.71 20.11
C PRO A 125 -17.71 -9.62 19.10
N ASN A 126 -18.45 -8.50 19.09
CA ASN A 126 -19.51 -8.24 18.12
C ASN A 126 -18.99 -7.77 16.74
N GLY A 127 -17.67 -7.70 16.55
CA GLY A 127 -17.01 -7.27 15.31
C GLY A 127 -16.90 -5.75 15.15
N THR A 128 -17.42 -4.96 16.09
CA THR A 128 -17.26 -3.49 16.08
C THR A 128 -15.88 -3.09 16.61
N ALA A 129 -15.40 -1.93 16.18
CA ALA A 129 -14.14 -1.37 16.62
C ALA A 129 -14.24 0.14 16.91
N THR A 130 -13.25 0.68 17.61
CA THR A 130 -13.14 2.12 17.91
C THR A 130 -11.83 2.72 17.40
N GLY A 131 -11.67 4.05 17.56
CA GLY A 131 -10.41 4.76 17.30
C GLY A 131 -9.85 4.55 15.90
N ALA A 132 -8.51 4.55 15.81
CA ALA A 132 -7.80 4.34 14.54
C ALA A 132 -8.05 2.95 13.93
N THR A 133 -8.24 1.92 14.75
CA THR A 133 -8.52 0.55 14.29
C THR A 133 -9.83 0.47 13.52
N LYS A 134 -10.88 1.16 14.00
CA LYS A 134 -12.15 1.28 13.27
C LYS A 134 -11.94 1.87 11.87
N MET A 135 -11.19 2.97 11.76
CA MET A 135 -10.94 3.63 10.49
C MET A 135 -10.26 2.71 9.47
N ILE A 136 -9.33 1.86 9.94
CA ILE A 136 -8.64 0.88 9.08
C ILE A 136 -9.62 -0.19 8.60
N ILE A 137 -10.47 -0.71 9.48
CA ILE A 137 -11.46 -1.75 9.14
C ILE A 137 -12.50 -1.22 8.16
N GLU A 138 -12.95 0.02 8.36
CA GLU A 138 -13.97 0.67 7.52
C GLU A 138 -13.41 1.38 6.28
N ALA A 139 -12.08 1.34 6.10
CA ALA A 139 -11.36 1.98 4.98
C ALA A 139 -11.65 3.48 4.82
N GLU A 140 -11.70 4.21 5.95
CA GLU A 140 -11.98 5.65 5.98
C GLU A 140 -10.85 6.50 5.35
#